data_AF-A0A511AZK6-F1
#
_entry.id   AF-A0A511AZK6-F1
#
_cell.length_a   1.000
_cell.length_b   1.000
_cell.length_c   1.000
_cell.angle_alpha   90.00
_cell.angle_beta   90.00
_cell.angle_gamma   90.00
#
_symmetry.space_group_name_H-M   'P 1'
#
loop_
_entity.id
_entity.type
_entity.pdbx_description
1 polymer ?
#
loop_
_entity_poly.entity_id
_entity_poly.type
_entity_poly.pdbx_seq_one_letter_code
_entity_poly.pdbx_strand_id
1 'polypeptide(L)'
;MQHRISPKQMQDVAGLCPITEANLGDGIFPFEAYVAQSGRFGIGSDSNVLLSSWEELRLLEYGLRLQSQKRCVALLPDHKGPIGAWLYRQSLAGGAQASGLPLSGLQPGARADLCVLDKQALSRS
;
A
#
# COMPACT_ATOMS: atom_id res chain seq x y z
N MET A 1 22.92 35.70 8.94
CA MET A 1 22.34 34.47 9.50
C MET A 1 21.37 33.90 8.49
N GLN A 2 21.81 32.92 7.70
CA GLN A 2 20.97 32.23 6.72
C GLN A 2 20.17 31.16 7.46
N HIS A 3 18.85 31.30 7.52
CA HIS A 3 17.97 30.23 7.99
C HIS A 3 18.06 29.06 7.00
N ARG A 4 18.85 28.05 7.35
CA ARG A 4 18.75 26.70 6.77
C ARG A 4 17.36 26.18 7.09
N ILE A 5 16.48 26.16 6.10
CA ILE A 5 15.32 25.26 6.11
C ILE A 5 15.90 23.87 5.81
N SER A 6 15.84 22.96 6.79
CA SER A 6 16.29 21.58 6.63
C SER A 6 15.42 20.85 5.60
N PRO A 7 15.96 19.95 4.77
CA PRO A 7 15.18 19.19 3.81
C PRO A 7 14.39 18.10 4.54
N LYS A 8 13.20 18.43 5.04
CA LYS A 8 12.19 17.42 5.36
C LYS A 8 11.02 17.67 4.43
N GLN A 9 11.18 17.32 3.15
CA GLN A 9 10.03 17.01 2.32
C GLN A 9 9.35 15.82 3.01
N MET A 10 8.31 16.10 3.79
CA MET A 10 7.35 15.08 4.15
C MET A 10 6.76 14.60 2.82
N GLN A 11 7.25 13.47 2.33
CA GLN A 11 6.68 12.85 1.13
C GLN A 11 5.27 12.42 1.50
N ASP A 12 4.26 13.18 1.06
CA ASP A 12 2.86 12.88 1.31
C ASP A 12 2.53 11.43 0.90
N VAL A 13 1.67 10.78 1.68
CA VAL A 13 1.24 9.41 1.44
C VAL A 13 -0.10 9.44 0.72
N ALA A 14 -0.20 8.77 -0.43
CA ALA A 14 -1.48 8.53 -1.08
C ALA A 14 -2.30 7.54 -0.24
N GLY A 15 -3.46 7.98 0.26
CA GLY A 15 -4.44 7.10 0.90
C GLY A 15 -5.35 6.50 -0.16
N LEU A 16 -5.08 5.26 -0.57
CA LEU A 16 -5.88 4.57 -1.59
C LEU A 16 -7.00 3.78 -0.92
N CYS A 17 -8.19 3.82 -1.49
CA CYS A 17 -9.34 3.03 -1.02
C CYS A 17 -9.93 2.18 -2.14
N PRO A 18 -9.17 1.25 -2.76
CA PRO A 18 -9.56 0.53 -3.97
C PRO A 18 -10.98 -0.05 -3.98
N ILE A 19 -11.44 -0.64 -2.87
CA ILE A 19 -12.79 -1.19 -2.76
C ILE A 19 -13.83 -0.08 -2.88
N THR A 20 -13.70 0.99 -2.11
CA THR A 20 -14.63 2.12 -2.14
C THR A 20 -14.56 2.86 -3.47
N GLU A 21 -13.36 3.13 -3.98
CA GLU A 21 -13.14 3.78 -5.28
C GLU A 21 -13.81 3.00 -6.43
N ALA A 22 -13.71 1.66 -6.41
CA ALA A 22 -14.39 0.80 -7.37
C ALA A 22 -15.91 0.78 -7.15
N ASN A 23 -16.38 0.79 -5.90
CA ASN A 23 -17.80 0.83 -5.58
C ASN A 23 -18.48 2.14 -6.01
N LEU A 24 -17.78 3.26 -5.88
CA LEU A 24 -18.26 4.60 -6.25
C LEU A 24 -18.02 4.94 -7.73
N GLY A 25 -17.14 4.20 -8.41
CA GLY A 25 -16.83 4.41 -9.82
C GLY A 25 -15.85 5.56 -10.07
N ASP A 26 -14.94 5.82 -9.14
CA ASP A 26 -14.00 6.96 -9.19
C ASP A 26 -12.95 6.80 -10.30
N GLY A 27 -12.52 5.57 -10.57
CA GLY A 27 -11.50 5.24 -11.58
C GLY A 27 -10.32 4.47 -11.00
N ILE A 28 -9.23 4.41 -11.75
CA ILE A 28 -8.01 3.69 -11.37
C ILE A 28 -6.87 4.68 -11.13
N PHE A 29 -6.29 4.63 -9.94
CA PHE A 29 -5.16 5.48 -9.56
C PHE A 29 -3.94 5.23 -10.49
N PRO A 30 -3.20 6.28 -10.91
CA PRO A 30 -2.01 6.15 -11.77
C PRO A 30 -0.79 5.60 -11.00
N PHE A 31 -0.94 4.38 -10.47
CA PHE A 31 -0.07 3.79 -9.46
C PHE A 31 1.36 3.62 -9.95
N GLU A 32 1.56 3.05 -11.14
CA GLU A 32 2.91 2.81 -11.71
C GLU A 32 3.75 4.10 -11.76
N ALA A 33 3.17 5.16 -12.31
CA ALA A 33 3.84 6.46 -12.44
C ALA A 33 4.11 7.09 -11.07
N TYR A 34 3.19 6.91 -10.11
CA TYR A 34 3.34 7.41 -8.75
C TYR A 34 4.49 6.71 -8.01
N VAL A 35 4.54 5.37 -8.04
CA VAL A 35 5.60 4.61 -7.34
C VAL A 35 6.95 4.72 -8.05
N ALA A 36 6.98 4.89 -9.38
CA ALA A 36 8.22 5.16 -10.13
C ALA A 36 8.89 6.48 -9.69
N GLN A 37 8.11 7.41 -9.16
CA GLN A 37 8.59 8.68 -8.61
C GLN A 37 8.83 8.62 -7.09
N SER A 38 8.99 7.41 -6.53
CA SER A 38 9.16 7.18 -5.09
C SER A 38 7.96 7.64 -4.23
N GLY A 39 6.75 7.67 -4.83
CA GLY A 39 5.51 7.90 -4.10
C GLY A 39 5.24 6.83 -3.04
N ARG A 40 4.66 7.24 -1.91
CA ARG A 40 4.32 6.36 -0.79
C ARG A 40 2.81 6.20 -0.72
N PHE A 41 2.32 5.02 -0.42
CA PHE A 41 0.88 4.80 -0.32
C PHE A 41 0.51 3.99 0.91
N GLY A 42 -0.69 4.21 1.40
CA GLY A 42 -1.39 3.33 2.34
C GLY A 42 -2.71 2.87 1.72
N ILE A 43 -3.38 1.95 2.39
CA ILE A 43 -4.75 1.54 2.05
C ILE A 43 -5.72 1.90 3.18
N GLY A 44 -6.96 2.23 2.83
CA GLY A 44 -8.06 2.47 3.77
C GLY A 44 -9.38 1.91 3.24
N SER A 45 -10.29 1.55 4.16
CA SER A 45 -11.60 0.99 3.81
C SER A 45 -12.67 2.03 3.48
N ASP A 46 -12.39 3.30 3.80
CA ASP A 46 -13.27 4.46 3.59
C ASP A 46 -14.75 4.21 3.94
N SER A 47 -15.60 3.94 2.94
CA SER A 47 -17.04 3.75 3.12
C SER A 47 -17.40 2.48 3.91
N ASN A 48 -16.44 1.60 4.14
CA ASN A 48 -16.59 0.32 4.85
C ASN A 48 -17.59 -0.64 4.19
N VAL A 49 -17.84 -0.51 2.89
CA VAL A 49 -18.71 -1.42 2.12
C VAL A 49 -18.22 -2.87 2.18
N LEU A 50 -16.90 -3.07 2.29
CA LEU A 50 -16.26 -4.35 2.60
C LEU A 50 -14.95 -4.12 3.38
N LEU A 51 -14.76 -4.85 4.46
CA LEU A 51 -13.60 -4.72 5.35
C LEU A 51 -12.57 -5.83 5.11
N SER A 52 -11.62 -5.60 4.21
CA SER A 52 -10.56 -6.57 3.95
C SER A 52 -9.30 -5.93 3.37
N SER A 53 -8.22 -5.87 4.15
CA SER A 53 -6.93 -5.36 3.68
C SER A 53 -6.35 -6.18 2.53
N TRP A 54 -6.65 -7.48 2.48
CA TRP A 54 -6.21 -8.34 1.38
C TRP A 54 -6.93 -8.02 0.08
N GLU A 55 -8.21 -7.66 0.16
CA GLU A 55 -9.00 -7.31 -1.01
C GLU A 55 -8.67 -5.92 -1.54
N GLU A 56 -8.37 -4.95 -0.68
CA GLU A 56 -7.84 -3.66 -1.12
C GLU A 56 -6.59 -3.83 -1.99
N LEU A 57 -5.59 -4.57 -1.50
CA LEU A 57 -4.35 -4.80 -2.23
C LEU A 57 -4.56 -5.62 -3.50
N ARG A 58 -5.46 -6.62 -3.45
CA ARG A 58 -5.80 -7.43 -4.62
C ARG A 58 -6.48 -6.58 -5.70
N LEU A 59 -7.46 -5.78 -5.32
CA LEU A 59 -8.24 -4.96 -6.22
C LEU A 59 -7.39 -3.85 -6.84
N LEU A 60 -6.50 -3.23 -6.05
CA LEU A 60 -5.49 -2.30 -6.56
C LEU A 60 -4.68 -2.93 -7.71
N GLU A 61 -4.04 -4.07 -7.46
CA GLU A 61 -3.26 -4.75 -8.51
C GLU A 61 -4.13 -5.19 -9.68
N TYR A 62 -5.34 -5.72 -9.42
CA TYR A 62 -6.21 -6.20 -10.49
C TYR A 62 -6.74 -5.07 -11.37
N GLY A 63 -7.05 -3.90 -10.80
CA GLY A 63 -7.40 -2.71 -11.56
C GLY A 63 -6.29 -2.32 -12.54
N LEU A 64 -5.04 -2.27 -12.05
CA LEU A 64 -3.87 -1.98 -12.89
C LEU A 64 -3.68 -3.02 -14.01
N ARG A 65 -3.90 -4.31 -13.70
CA ARG A 65 -3.85 -5.38 -14.73
C ARG A 65 -4.92 -5.21 -15.79
N LEU A 66 -6.15 -4.93 -15.39
CA LEU A 66 -7.27 -4.76 -16.32
C LEU A 66 -7.03 -3.54 -17.24
N GLN A 67 -6.53 -2.45 -16.68
CA GLN A 67 -6.21 -1.23 -17.44
C GLN A 67 -5.07 -1.44 -18.44
N SER A 68 -4.00 -2.15 -18.03
CA SER A 68 -2.77 -2.27 -18.81
C SER A 68 -2.68 -3.55 -19.66
N GLN A 69 -3.57 -4.52 -19.44
CA GLN A 69 -3.51 -5.89 -19.98
C GLN A 69 -2.18 -6.61 -19.68
N LYS A 70 -1.53 -6.27 -18.56
CA LYS A 70 -0.27 -6.87 -18.10
C LYS A 70 -0.44 -7.54 -16.74
N ARG A 71 0.58 -8.28 -16.31
CA ARG A 71 0.64 -8.91 -14.99
C ARG A 71 1.75 -8.27 -14.17
N CYS A 72 1.62 -8.35 -12.85
CA CYS A 72 2.62 -7.86 -11.90
C CYS A 72 2.89 -6.36 -12.05
N VAL A 73 1.82 -5.57 -12.20
CA VAL A 73 1.88 -4.18 -12.68
C VAL A 73 2.34 -3.23 -11.57
N ALA A 74 1.93 -3.48 -10.31
CA ALA A 74 2.37 -2.65 -9.19
C ALA A 74 3.88 -2.75 -8.88
N LEU A 75 4.59 -3.77 -9.40
CA LEU A 75 6.03 -3.90 -9.20
C LEU A 75 6.80 -2.97 -10.15
N LEU A 76 7.75 -2.22 -9.59
CA LEU A 76 8.75 -1.51 -10.40
C LEU A 76 9.58 -2.52 -11.22
N PRO A 77 10.03 -2.16 -12.44
CA PRO A 77 10.76 -3.08 -13.33
C PRO A 77 11.98 -3.75 -12.68
N ASP A 78 12.68 -3.05 -11.79
CA ASP A 78 13.89 -3.54 -11.13
C ASP A 78 13.60 -4.40 -9.89
N HIS A 79 12.35 -4.45 -9.42
CA HIS A 79 11.94 -5.28 -8.29
C HIS A 79 11.56 -6.69 -8.73
N LYS A 80 12.32 -7.68 -8.25
CA LYS A 80 11.99 -9.09 -8.37
C LYS A 80 11.36 -9.61 -7.08
N GLY A 81 10.26 -10.35 -7.17
CA GLY A 81 9.67 -11.05 -6.03
C GLY A 81 8.14 -11.14 -6.06
N PRO A 82 7.54 -11.67 -4.98
CA PRO A 82 6.09 -11.79 -4.87
C PRO A 82 5.43 -10.41 -4.74
N ILE A 83 4.59 -10.05 -5.70
CA ILE A 83 3.90 -8.76 -5.72
C ILE A 83 3.07 -8.48 -4.46
N GLY A 84 2.39 -9.50 -3.93
CA GLY A 84 1.61 -9.35 -2.69
C GLY A 84 2.48 -8.98 -1.49
N ALA A 85 3.69 -9.55 -1.39
CA ALA A 85 4.63 -9.21 -0.32
C ALA A 85 5.15 -7.77 -0.47
N TRP A 86 5.40 -7.32 -1.70
CA TRP A 86 5.81 -5.94 -1.96
C TRP A 86 4.68 -4.96 -1.60
N LEU A 87 3.47 -5.17 -2.13
CA LEU A 87 2.31 -4.33 -1.85
C LEU A 87 2.04 -4.21 -0.35
N TYR A 88 2.05 -5.34 0.36
CA TYR A 88 1.84 -5.37 1.82
C TYR A 88 2.90 -4.54 2.58
N ARG A 89 4.18 -4.69 2.23
CA ARG A 89 5.25 -3.96 2.94
C ARG A 89 5.20 -2.46 2.65
N GLN A 90 4.94 -2.07 1.41
CA GLN A 90 4.84 -0.67 1.03
C GLN A 90 3.62 -0.01 1.67
N SER A 91 2.46 -0.66 1.63
CA SER A 91 1.24 -0.14 2.24
C SER A 91 1.35 -0.06 3.77
N LEU A 92 2.04 -1.00 4.41
CA LEU A 92 2.32 -0.95 5.85
C LEU A 92 3.21 0.24 6.21
N ALA A 93 4.26 0.50 5.42
CA ALA A 93 5.16 1.63 5.64
C ALA A 93 4.45 2.98 5.43
N GLY A 94 3.71 3.13 4.32
CA GLY A 94 2.95 4.35 4.06
C GLY A 94 1.81 4.56 5.05
N GLY A 95 1.08 3.50 5.40
CA GLY A 95 0.03 3.55 6.42
C GLY A 95 0.55 3.96 7.81
N ALA A 96 1.70 3.44 8.22
CA ALA A 96 2.35 3.85 9.46
C ALA A 96 2.71 5.35 9.46
N GLN A 97 3.27 5.84 8.36
CA GLN A 97 3.57 7.26 8.20
C GLN A 97 2.31 8.12 8.23
N ALA A 98 1.28 7.76 7.46
CA ALA A 98 0.01 8.49 7.40
C ALA A 98 -0.70 8.53 8.76
N SER A 99 -0.56 7.47 9.55
CA SER A 99 -1.11 7.37 10.91
C SER A 99 -0.27 8.09 11.96
N GLY A 100 0.83 8.75 11.58
CA GLY A 100 1.73 9.43 12.51
C GLY A 100 2.46 8.48 13.47
N LEU A 101 2.61 7.20 13.11
CA LEU A 101 3.35 6.24 13.93
C LEU A 101 4.86 6.45 13.71
N PRO A 102 5.61 6.93 14.72
CA PRO A 102 7.03 7.25 14.56
C PRO A 102 7.89 6.00 14.37
N LEU A 103 7.40 4.84 14.82
CA LEU A 103 8.06 3.54 14.70
C LEU A 103 6.99 2.46 14.49
N SER A 104 7.18 1.58 13.50
CA SER A 104 6.24 0.54 13.13
C SER A 104 6.94 -0.75 12.68
N GLY A 105 6.19 -1.86 12.65
CA GLY A 105 6.71 -3.18 12.29
C GLY A 105 7.32 -3.94 13.47
N LEU A 106 7.79 -5.16 13.19
CA LEU A 106 8.33 -6.07 14.20
C LEU A 106 9.78 -5.71 14.55
N GLN A 107 9.95 -4.67 15.35
CA GLN A 107 11.25 -4.19 15.80
C GLN A 107 11.21 -3.64 17.24
N PRO A 108 12.33 -3.68 17.98
CA PRO A 108 12.40 -3.12 19.33
C PRO A 108 11.95 -1.65 19.36
N GLY A 109 11.13 -1.30 20.36
CA GLY A 109 10.61 0.05 20.56
C GLY A 109 9.31 0.36 19.79
N ALA A 110 8.94 -0.43 18.78
CA ALA A 110 7.64 -0.30 18.11
C ALA A 110 6.51 -0.84 18.98
N ARG A 111 5.26 -0.39 18.72
CA ARG A 111 4.07 -1.05 19.29
C ARG A 111 4.00 -2.49 18.77
N ALA A 112 3.63 -3.42 19.64
CA ALA A 112 3.52 -4.85 19.31
C ALA A 112 2.24 -5.18 18.51
N ASP A 113 2.07 -4.54 17.36
CA ASP A 113 0.94 -4.79 16.46
C ASP A 113 1.28 -5.89 15.47
N LEU A 114 0.54 -6.99 15.55
CA LEU A 114 0.75 -8.14 14.68
C LEU A 114 -0.54 -8.92 14.48
N CYS A 115 -0.59 -9.66 13.38
CA CYS A 115 -1.61 -10.67 13.13
C CYS A 115 -0.93 -12.01 12.85
N VAL A 116 -1.64 -13.10 13.16
CA VAL A 116 -1.19 -14.45 12.88
C VAL A 116 -2.08 -15.00 11.78
N LEU A 117 -1.47 -15.49 10.70
CA LEU A 117 -2.20 -16.14 9.62
C LEU A 117 -2.60 -17.56 10.04
N ASP A 118 -3.81 -17.95 9.68
CA ASP A 118 -4.24 -19.34 9.82
C ASP A 118 -3.46 -20.24 8.86
N LYS A 119 -2.66 -21.16 9.45
CA LYS A 119 -1.84 -22.10 8.69
C LYS A 119 -2.67 -23.10 7.88
N GLN A 120 -3.87 -23.44 8.32
CA GLN A 120 -4.75 -24.38 7.62
C GLN A 120 -5.32 -23.77 6.34
N ALA A 121 -5.52 -22.44 6.32
CA ALA A 121 -5.95 -21.72 5.14
C ALA A 121 -4.86 -21.68 4.05
N LEU A 122 -3.58 -21.77 4.43
CA LEU A 122 -2.44 -21.73 3.51
C LEU A 122 -2.14 -23.06 2.81
N SER A 123 -2.64 -24.18 3.32
CA SER A 123 -2.41 -25.52 2.76
C SER A 123 -3.49 -25.98 1.76
N ARG A 124 -4.52 -25.15 1.49
CA ARG A 124 -5.61 -25.45 0.56
C ARG A 124 -5.36 -24.90 -0.85
N SER A 125 -4.11 -24.95 -1.31
CA SER A 125 -3.70 -24.58 -2.68
C SER A 125 -3.87 -25.75 -3.65
#